data_AF-A0A3P7QXQ6-F1
#
_entry.id   AF-A0A3P7QXQ6-F1
#
_cell.length_a   1.000
_cell.length_b   1.000
_cell.length_c   1.000
_cell.angle_alpha   90.00
_cell.angle_beta   90.00
_cell.angle_gamma   90.00
#
_symmetry.space_group_name_H-M   'P 1'
#
loop_
_entity.id
_entity.type
_entity.pdbx_description
1 polymer ?
#
loop_
_entity_poly.entity_id
_entity_poly.type
_entity_poly.pdbx_seq_one_letter_code
_entity_poly.pdbx_strand_id
1 'polypeptide(L)'
;MEMHSTVAELMIFANHWIARYCLDAFPECSCLRRHPAPRSEFFEELKRCASSKGFSMSVDSNRALAASLEACNDTNDPEASFHIHLTPY
;
A
#
# COMPACT_ATOMS: atom_id res chain seq x y z
N MET A 1 -3.11 -19.79 4.07
CA MET A 1 -3.17 -18.91 2.89
C MET A 1 -1.76 -18.39 2.56
N GLU A 2 -0.73 -19.24 2.60
CA GLU A 2 0.66 -18.80 2.38
C GLU A 2 1.06 -18.81 0.91
N MET A 3 0.62 -19.84 0.16
CA MET A 3 0.94 -20.00 -1.25
C MET A 3 0.53 -18.80 -2.11
N HIS A 4 -0.61 -18.16 -1.80
CA HIS A 4 -1.05 -16.98 -2.53
C HIS A 4 -0.14 -15.76 -2.29
N SER A 5 0.39 -15.57 -1.06
CA SER A 5 1.34 -14.50 -0.76
C SER A 5 2.66 -14.73 -1.48
N THR A 6 3.20 -15.95 -1.38
CA THR A 6 4.47 -16.31 -2.03
C THR A 6 4.40 -16.12 -3.54
N VAL A 7 3.30 -16.54 -4.19
CA VAL A 7 3.10 -16.32 -5.62
C VAL A 7 3.03 -14.82 -5.93
N ALA A 8 2.33 -14.02 -5.12
CA ALA A 8 2.25 -12.58 -5.32
C ALA A 8 3.62 -11.89 -5.23
N GLU A 9 4.41 -12.22 -4.20
CA GLU A 9 5.77 -11.67 -4.01
C GLU A 9 6.70 -12.04 -5.16
N LEU A 10 6.68 -13.30 -5.61
CA LEU A 10 7.48 -13.74 -6.75
C LEU A 10 7.08 -13.03 -8.05
N MET A 11 5.78 -12.80 -8.26
CA MET A 11 5.30 -12.05 -9.43
C MET A 11 5.71 -10.57 -9.37
N ILE A 12 5.66 -9.95 -8.19
CA ILE A 12 6.17 -8.58 -7.98
C ILE A 12 7.66 -8.53 -8.30
N PHE A 13 8.45 -9.50 -7.82
CA PHE A 13 9.88 -9.57 -8.07
C PHE A 13 10.21 -9.76 -9.56
N ALA A 14 9.53 -10.69 -10.24
CA ALA A 14 9.69 -10.92 -11.67
C ALA A 14 9.37 -9.67 -12.49
N ASN A 15 8.26 -9.00 -12.17
CA ASN A 15 7.86 -7.75 -12.83
C ASN A 15 8.88 -6.62 -12.61
N HIS A 16 9.42 -6.49 -11.39
CA HIS A 16 10.48 -5.52 -11.11
C HIS A 16 11.75 -5.78 -11.93
N TRP A 17 12.18 -7.05 -12.00
CA TRP A 17 13.37 -7.43 -12.75
C TRP A 17 13.23 -7.14 -14.25
N ILE A 18 12.14 -7.60 -14.86
CA ILE A 18 11.92 -7.41 -16.30
C ILE A 18 11.71 -5.94 -16.66
N ALA A 19 11.09 -5.14 -15.79
CA ALA A 19 10.93 -3.70 -16.00
C ALA A 19 12.29 -2.99 -16.12
N ARG A 20 13.26 -3.34 -15.26
CA ARG A 20 14.62 -2.79 -15.33
C ARG A 20 15.34 -3.23 -16.60
N TYR A 21 15.31 -4.52 -16.90
CA TYR A 21 15.91 -5.05 -18.12
C TYR A 21 15.34 -4.38 -19.39
N CYS A 22 14.02 -4.23 -19.47
CA CYS A 22 13.37 -3.56 -20.60
C CYS A 22 13.74 -2.09 -20.69
N LEU A 23 13.89 -1.37 -19.57
CA LEU A 23 14.31 0.03 -19.56
C LEU A 23 15.76 0.18 -20.05
N ASP A 24 16.66 -0.72 -19.62
CA ASP A 24 18.06 -0.72 -20.04
C ASP A 24 18.21 -1.06 -21.54
N ALA A 25 17.42 -2.01 -22.05
CA ALA A 25 17.45 -2.44 -23.46
C ALA A 25 16.69 -1.50 -24.41
N PHE A 26 15.60 -0.89 -23.94
CA PHE A 26 14.67 -0.09 -24.75
C PHE A 26 14.24 1.19 -24.01
N PRO A 27 15.17 2.14 -23.77
CA PRO A 27 14.89 3.32 -22.94
C PRO A 27 13.75 4.19 -23.47
N GLU A 28 13.64 4.35 -24.79
CA GLU A 28 12.66 5.23 -25.43
C GLU A 28 11.27 4.60 -25.63
N CYS A 29 11.16 3.27 -25.53
CA CYS A 29 9.92 2.55 -25.86
C CYS A 29 9.57 1.40 -24.89
N SER A 30 10.16 1.40 -23.70
CA SER A 30 9.81 0.43 -22.65
C SER A 30 8.38 0.67 -22.13
N CYS A 31 7.59 -0.39 -22.05
CA CYS A 31 6.24 -0.34 -21.51
C CYS A 31 6.28 -0.53 -19.98
N LEU A 32 6.25 0.57 -19.25
CA LEU A 32 6.31 0.59 -17.79
C LEU A 32 5.00 1.07 -17.18
N ARG A 33 4.66 0.56 -15.99
CA ARG A 33 3.51 0.99 -15.20
C ARG A 33 3.97 1.82 -14.00
N ARG A 34 3.38 3.01 -13.81
CA ARG A 34 3.63 3.87 -12.65
C ARG A 34 2.34 4.16 -11.90
N HIS A 35 2.40 4.13 -10.57
CA HIS A 35 1.32 4.58 -9.70
C HIS A 35 1.77 5.88 -8.99
N PRO A 36 1.32 7.07 -9.44
CA PRO A 36 1.70 8.32 -8.79
C PRO A 36 1.11 8.41 -7.38
N ALA A 37 1.74 9.19 -6.51
CA ALA A 37 1.22 9.44 -5.19
C ALA A 37 -0.17 10.13 -5.27
N PRO A 38 -1.17 9.66 -4.50
CA PRO A 38 -2.47 10.33 -4.42
C PRO A 38 -2.34 11.71 -3.78
N ARG A 39 -3.28 12.61 -4.11
CA ARG A 39 -3.34 13.93 -3.48
C ARG A 39 -3.81 13.81 -2.03
N SER A 40 -3.29 14.66 -1.16
CA SER A 40 -3.65 14.68 0.27
C SER A 40 -5.15 14.86 0.52
N GLU A 41 -5.84 15.59 -0.37
CA GLU A 41 -7.28 15.82 -0.35
C GLU A 41 -8.11 14.54 -0.46
N PHE A 42 -7.61 13.51 -1.14
CA PHE A 42 -8.30 12.22 -1.27
C PHE A 42 -8.35 11.43 0.04
N PHE A 43 -7.55 11.81 1.03
CA PHE A 43 -7.56 11.20 2.34
C PHE A 43 -8.38 11.98 3.38
N GLU A 44 -9.05 13.07 3.01
CA GLU A 44 -9.83 13.86 3.97
C GLU A 44 -10.95 13.05 4.61
N GLU A 45 -11.64 12.22 3.81
CA GLU A 45 -12.69 11.34 4.33
C GLU A 45 -12.12 10.27 5.26
N LEU A 46 -11.00 9.62 4.87
CA LEU A 46 -10.30 8.66 5.71
C LEU A 46 -9.86 9.29 7.05
N LYS A 47 -9.28 10.50 7.00
CA LYS A 47 -8.87 11.26 8.20
C LYS A 47 -10.06 11.56 9.10
N ARG A 48 -11.20 11.98 8.55
CA ARG A 48 -12.42 12.25 9.32
C ARG A 48 -12.97 10.99 9.99
N CYS A 49 -13.01 9.87 9.26
CA CYS A 49 -13.45 8.58 9.79
C CYS A 49 -12.52 8.04 10.88
N ALA A 50 -11.21 8.17 10.71
CA ALA A 50 -10.24 7.81 11.74
C ALA A 50 -10.42 8.68 13.00
N SER A 51 -10.57 9.99 12.81
CA SER A 51 -10.72 10.96 13.91
C SER A 51 -11.99 10.74 14.72
N SER A 52 -13.10 10.32 14.09
CA SER A 52 -14.36 10.05 14.82
C SER A 52 -14.25 8.86 15.77
N LYS A 53 -13.32 7.93 15.50
CA LYS A 53 -12.95 6.81 16.38
C LYS A 53 -11.75 7.11 17.30
N GLY A 54 -11.23 8.34 17.28
CA GLY A 54 -10.10 8.75 18.12
C GLY A 54 -8.71 8.38 17.56
N PHE A 55 -8.62 7.95 16.31
CA PHE A 55 -7.35 7.65 15.65
C PHE A 55 -6.82 8.84 14.84
N SER A 56 -5.49 8.93 14.73
CA SER A 56 -4.80 9.91 13.90
C SER A 56 -4.19 9.23 12.67
N MET A 57 -4.37 9.82 11.50
CA MET A 57 -3.92 9.28 10.21
C MET A 57 -2.80 10.15 9.63
N SER A 58 -1.64 9.57 9.30
CA SER A 58 -0.56 10.27 8.60
C SER A 58 -0.57 9.87 7.12
N VAL A 59 -0.55 10.87 6.23
CA VAL A 59 -0.63 10.67 4.77
C VAL A 59 0.59 11.20 4.03
N ASP A 60 1.67 11.49 4.77
CA ASP A 60 2.87 12.13 4.25
C ASP A 60 3.72 11.17 3.39
N SER A 61 3.57 9.86 3.62
CA SER A 61 4.19 8.82 2.82
C SER A 61 3.39 7.52 2.88
N ASN A 62 3.55 6.63 1.90
CA ASN A 62 2.92 5.30 1.92
C ASN A 62 3.29 4.50 3.19
N ARG A 63 4.51 4.66 3.69
CA ARG A 63 4.96 4.01 4.93
C ARG A 63 4.24 4.57 6.15
N ALA A 64 4.17 5.90 6.26
CA ALA A 64 3.48 6.55 7.38
C ALA A 64 1.98 6.21 7.38
N LEU A 65 1.37 6.17 6.18
CA LEU A 65 -0.01 5.75 5.98
C LEU A 65 -0.25 4.30 6.41
N ALA A 66 0.58 3.36 5.96
CA ALA A 66 0.49 1.96 6.35
C ALA A 66 0.62 1.80 7.88
N ALA A 67 1.61 2.44 8.50
CA ALA A 67 1.80 2.40 9.94
C ALA A 67 0.62 3.00 10.73
N SER A 68 0.05 4.12 10.27
CA SER A 68 -1.13 4.69 10.92
C SER A 68 -2.38 3.83 10.74
N LEU A 69 -2.52 3.13 9.61
CA LEU A 69 -3.63 2.20 9.38
C LEU A 69 -3.53 0.96 10.28
N GLU A 70 -2.33 0.39 10.43
CA GLU A 70 -2.07 -0.72 11.36
C GLU A 70 -2.36 -0.33 12.82
N ALA A 71 -2.09 0.92 13.20
CA ALA A 71 -2.38 1.43 14.54
C ALA A 71 -3.89 1.69 14.77
N CYS A 72 -4.72 1.76 13.72
CA CYS A 72 -6.16 1.93 13.82
C CYS A 72 -6.87 0.61 14.16
N ASN A 73 -6.57 0.04 15.33
CA ASN A 73 -7.16 -1.20 15.80
C ASN A 73 -8.20 -0.93 16.90
N ASP A 74 -9.49 -0.99 16.55
CA ASP A 74 -10.60 -0.80 17.48
C ASP A 74 -10.96 -2.14 18.14
N THR A 75 -10.66 -2.30 19.43
CA THR A 75 -10.94 -3.54 20.17
C THR A 75 -12.44 -3.82 20.35
N ASN A 76 -13.30 -2.81 20.17
CA ASN A 76 -14.76 -2.98 20.29
C ASN A 76 -15.43 -3.36 18.96
N ASP A 77 -14.72 -3.18 17.84
CA ASP A 77 -15.22 -3.44 16.50
C ASP A 77 -14.10 -4.12 15.67
N PRO A 78 -13.93 -5.45 15.82
CA PRO A 78 -12.87 -6.19 15.15
C PRO A 78 -12.92 -6.11 13.62
N GLU A 79 -14.10 -5.84 13.04
CA GLU A 79 -14.28 -5.67 11.59
C GLU A 79 -13.87 -4.27 11.10
N ALA A 80 -13.85 -3.27 11.98
CA ALA A 80 -13.34 -1.94 11.66
C ALA A 80 -11.83 -1.77 11.86
N SER A 81 -11.13 -2.82 12.30
CA SER A 81 -9.69 -2.88 12.17
C SER A 81 -9.36 -2.76 10.68
N PHE A 82 -8.69 -1.68 10.28
CA PHE A 82 -8.16 -1.54 8.93
C PHE A 82 -6.99 -2.51 8.77
N HIS A 83 -7.31 -3.80 8.69
CA HIS A 83 -6.35 -4.85 8.47
C HIS A 83 -5.92 -4.77 7.01
N ILE A 84 -4.97 -3.88 6.72
CA ILE A 84 -4.15 -4.06 5.55
C ILE A 84 -3.39 -5.36 5.83
N HIS A 85 -3.80 -6.45 5.17
CA HIS A 85 -2.97 -7.64 5.01
C HIS A 85 -1.73 -7.28 4.18
N LEU A 86 -0.86 -6.42 4.72
CA LEU A 86 0.56 -6.44 4.43
C LEU A 86 1.10 -7.50 5.38
N THR A 87 1.02 -8.76 4.95
CA THR A 87 1.65 -9.87 5.65
C THR A 87 3.11 -9.49 5.93
N PRO A 88 3.54 -9.38 7.19
CA PRO A 88 4.92 -9.11 7.53
C PRO A 88 5.67 -10.44 7.58
N TYR A 89 5.87 -11.07 6.42
CA TYR A 89 6.81 -12.16 6.24
C TYR A 89 7.37 -12.10 4.83
#